data_AF-A0A8S2X9X1-F1
#
_entry.id   AF-A0A8S2X9X1-F1
#
_cell.length_a   1.000
_cell.length_b   1.000
_cell.length_c   1.000
_cell.angle_alpha   90.00
_cell.angle_beta   90.00
_cell.angle_gamma   90.00
#
_symmetry.space_group_name_H-M   'P 1'
#
loop_
_entity.id
_entity.type
_entity.pdbx_description
1 polymer ?
#
loop_
_entity_poly.entity_id
_entity_poly.type
_entity_poly.pdbx_seq_one_letter_code
_entity_poly.pdbx_strand_id
1 'polypeptide(L)' 'GNPLTEFVELPEGPGQKLSYNQIICGAIRGALEMVQLEVECRFVQDQLKGDNTTELRVKFLKKL' A
#
# COMPACT_ATOMS: atom_id res chain seq x y z
N GLY A 1 7.50 -10.23 -8.72
CA GLY A 1 6.68 -9.10 -9.17
C GLY A 1 5.39 -9.09 -8.40
N ASN A 2 4.72 -7.95 -8.31
CA ASN A 2 3.38 -7.86 -7.74
C ASN A 2 2.36 -8.26 -8.82
N PRO A 3 1.58 -9.35 -8.66
CA PRO A 3 0.67 -9.85 -9.69
C PRO A 3 -0.47 -8.88 -10.00
N LEU A 4 -0.82 -8.00 -9.05
CA LEU A 4 -1.87 -7.01 -9.24
C LEU A 4 -1.46 -5.89 -10.21
N THR A 5 -0.16 -5.80 -10.55
CA THR A 5 0.39 -4.71 -11.37
C THR A 5 1.01 -5.18 -12.68
N GLU A 6 0.96 -6.48 -13.01
CA GLU A 6 1.69 -7.04 -14.15
C GLU A 6 1.32 -6.43 -15.51
N PHE A 7 0.10 -5.92 -15.65
CA PHE A 7 -0.41 -5.34 -16.90
C PHE A 7 -1.03 -3.96 -16.69
N VAL A 8 -0.61 -3.27 -15.63
CA VAL A 8 -1.19 -1.98 -15.25
C VAL A 8 -0.18 -0.87 -15.54
N GLU A 9 -0.65 0.18 -16.20
CA GLU A 9 0.07 1.45 -16.34
C GLU A 9 -0.78 2.56 -15.72
N LEU A 10 -0.14 3.48 -14.99
CA LEU A 10 -0.84 4.63 -14.45
C LEU A 10 -0.99 5.71 -15.53
N PRO A 11 -2.19 6.30 -15.68
CA PRO A 11 -2.37 7.39 -16.62
C PRO A 11 -1.59 8.63 -16.17
N GLU A 12 -1.17 9.43 -17.15
CA GLU A 12 -0.48 10.69 -16.91
C GLU A 12 -1.35 11.70 -16.14
N GLY A 13 -0.69 12.72 -15.59
CA GLY A 13 -1.36 13.80 -14.87
C GLY A 13 -1.90 13.33 -13.51
N PRO A 14 -3.19 13.59 -13.17
CA PRO A 14 -3.74 13.24 -11.87
C PRO A 14 -3.65 11.75 -11.51
N GLY A 15 -3.61 10.87 -12.52
CA GLY A 15 -3.49 9.42 -12.36
C GLY A 15 -2.23 8.97 -11.63
N GLN A 16 -1.12 9.70 -11.75
CA GLN A 16 0.14 9.37 -11.08
C GLN A 16 0.06 9.48 -9.54
N LYS A 17 -0.93 10.20 -9.01
CA LYS A 17 -1.16 10.28 -7.56
C LYS A 17 -1.80 9.01 -6.99
N LEU A 18 -2.42 8.17 -7.84
CA LEU A 18 -3.07 6.94 -7.41
C LEU A 18 -2.06 5.97 -6.81
N SER A 19 -2.35 5.46 -5.61
CA SER A 19 -1.67 4.28 -5.08
C SER A 19 -2.50 3.06 -5.44
N TYR A 20 -2.19 2.39 -6.55
CA TYR A 20 -3.07 1.36 -7.13
C TYR A 20 -3.40 0.23 -6.12
N ASN A 21 -2.40 -0.19 -5.34
CA ASN A 21 -2.53 -1.25 -4.36
C ASN A 21 -2.89 -0.75 -2.94
N GLN A 22 -3.51 0.43 -2.80
CA GLN A 22 -3.92 1.00 -1.50
C GLN A 22 -4.83 0.07 -0.69
N ILE A 23 -5.58 -0.81 -1.36
CA ILE A 23 -6.42 -1.81 -0.72
C ILE A 23 -5.62 -2.74 0.21
N ILE A 24 -4.35 -3.06 -0.12
CA ILE A 24 -3.48 -3.91 0.72
C ILE A 24 -3.19 -3.24 2.05
N CYS A 25 -2.91 -1.93 2.05
CA CYS A 25 -2.73 -1.15 3.28
C CYS A 25 -4.00 -1.13 4.14
N GLY A 26 -5.18 -1.09 3.50
CA GLY A 26 -6.46 -1.20 4.18
C GLY A 26 -6.66 -2.58 4.82
N ALA A 27 -6.39 -3.64 4.07
CA ALA A 27 -6.51 -5.02 4.55
C ALA A 27 -5.58 -5.31 5.74
N ILE A 28 -4.33 -4.87 5.68
CA ILE A 28 -3.37 -5.02 6.80
C ILE A 28 -3.88 -4.31 8.06
N ARG A 29 -4.33 -3.05 7.92
CA ARG A 29 -4.88 -2.29 9.06
C ARG A 29 -6.09 -2.97 9.66
N GLY A 30 -7.07 -3.33 8.84
CA GLY A 30 -8.30 -3.99 9.31
C GLY A 30 -8.02 -5.34 9.97
N ALA A 31 -7.14 -6.16 9.39
CA ALA A 31 -6.77 -7.45 9.98
C ALA A 31 -6.08 -7.30 11.34
N LEU A 32 -5.19 -6.30 11.49
CA LEU A 32 -4.49 -6.05 12.75
C LEU A 32 -5.40 -5.39 13.80
N GLU A 33 -6.34 -4.56 13.38
CA GLU A 33 -7.38 -4.00 14.25
C GLU A 33 -8.24 -5.11 14.89
N MET A 34 -8.58 -6.16 14.13
CA MET A 34 -9.35 -7.31 14.64
C MET A 34 -8.62 -8.11 15.74
N VAL A 35 -7.31 -7.93 15.89
CA VAL A 35 -6.49 -8.53 16.98
C VAL A 35 -6.00 -7.48 17.98
N GLN A 36 -6.71 -6.35 18.09
CA GLN A 36 -6.44 -5.26 19.03
C GLN A 36 -5.11 -4.52 18.79
N LEU A 37 -4.66 -4.42 17.55
CA LEU A 37 -3.44 -3.66 17.21
C LEU A 37 -3.79 -2.50 16.28
N GLU A 38 -3.67 -1.27 16.79
CA GLU A 38 -3.75 -0.09 15.96
C GLU A 38 -2.40 0.12 15.24
N VAL A 39 -2.44 0.16 13.91
CA VAL A 39 -1.25 0.34 13.07
C VAL A 39 -1.48 1.38 11.97
N GLU A 40 -0.41 2.05 11.59
CA GLU A 40 -0.33 2.80 10.33
C GLU A 40 0.25 1.89 9.24
N CYS A 41 -0.33 1.89 8.04
CA CYS A 41 0.22 1.19 6.88
C CYS A 41 0.17 2.09 5.64
N ARG A 42 1.32 2.32 5.00
CA ARG A 42 1.45 3.21 3.84
C ARG A 42 2.48 2.73 2.83
N PHE A 43 2.36 3.19 1.59
CA PHE A 43 3.40 3.02 0.58
C PHE A 43 4.64 3.83 0.95
N VAL A 44 5.80 3.24 0.68
CA VAL A 44 7.11 3.92 0.67
C VAL A 44 7.64 3.96 -0.75
N GLN A 45 7.47 2.87 -1.50
CA GLN A 45 7.87 2.74 -2.90
C GLN A 45 6.78 2.02 -3.70
N ASP A 46 6.60 2.39 -4.97
CA ASP A 46 5.62 1.81 -5.87
C ASP A 46 6.21 1.63 -7.28
N GLN A 47 6.39 0.38 -7.72
CA GLN A 47 6.89 0.07 -9.07
C GLN A 47 6.06 0.71 -10.17
N LEU A 48 4.74 0.89 -9.99
CA LEU A 48 3.90 1.57 -10.97
C LEU A 48 4.20 3.06 -11.13
N LYS A 49 4.94 3.64 -10.18
CA LYS A 49 5.41 5.03 -10.20
C LYS A 49 6.88 5.15 -10.59
N GLY A 50 7.50 4.05 -11.03
CA GLY A 50 8.90 4.01 -11.47
C GLY A 50 9.91 3.69 -10.36
N ASP A 51 9.47 3.32 -9.16
CA ASP A 51 10.40 2.85 -8.13
C ASP A 51 10.95 1.45 -8.42
N ASN A 52 12.08 1.10 -7.80
CA ASN A 52 12.74 -0.20 -7.98
C ASN A 52 11.89 -1.38 -7.47
N THR A 53 11.11 -1.16 -6.41
CA THR A 53 10.28 -2.18 -5.77
C THR A 53 8.99 -1.58 -5.22
N THR A 54 8.01 -2.42 -4.96
CA THR A 54 6.84 -2.04 -4.15
C THR A 54 7.19 -2.28 -2.69
N GLU A 55 7.14 -1.24 -1.87
CA GLU A 55 7.42 -1.30 -0.42
C GLU A 55 6.28 -0.70 0.38
N LEU A 56 5.81 -1.44 1.38
CA LEU A 56 4.85 -0.98 2.38
C LEU A 56 5.52 -0.85 3.74
N ARG A 57 5.31 0.28 4.41
CA ARG A 57 5.70 0.47 5.80
C ARG A 57 4.51 0.26 6.71
N VAL A 58 4.67 -0.64 7.67
CA VAL A 58 3.73 -0.87 8.77
C VAL A 58 4.37 -0.36 10.05
N LYS A 59 3.66 0.50 10.78
CA LYS A 59 4.10 1.06 12.06
C LYS A 59 3.05 0.73 13.11
N PHE A 60 3.45 0.01 14.14
CA PHE A 60 2.63 -0.18 15.33
C PHE A 60 2.44 1.16 16.05
N LEU A 61 1.20 1.46 16.43
CA LEU A 61 0.85 2.69 17.15
C LEU A 61 0.56 2.37 18.61
N LYS A 62 -0.41 1.49 18.88
CA LYS A 62 -0.81 1.07 20.22
C LYS A 62 -1.65 -0.19 20.19
N LYS A 63 -1.84 -0.81 21.36
CA LYS A 63 -2.86 -1.83 21.57
C LYS A 63 -4.21 -1.15 21.80
N LEU A 64 -5.27 -1.67 21.19
CA LEU A 64 -6.66 -1.22 21.37
C LEU A 64 -7.26 -1.76 22.67
#